data_AF-A0A938LS96-F1
#
_entry.id   AF-A0A938LS96-F1
#
_cell.length_a   1.000
_cell.length_b   1.000
_cell.length_c   1.000
_cell.angle_alpha   90.00
_cell.angle_beta   90.00
_cell.angle_gamma   90.00
#
_symmetry.space_group_name_H-M   'P 1'
#
loop_
_entity.id
_entity.type
_entity.pdbx_description
1 polymer ?
#
loop_
_entity_poly.entity_id
_entity_poly.type
_entity_poly.pdbx_seq_one_letter_code
_entity_poly.pdbx_strand_id
1 'polypeptide(L)'
;MHSGITRRSLLQRAALGAAVVGWGLPHRNLSGGASPTLHDQLRKRPHIVLYLSDDHGIDFAGCYGNADVRTPNIDALAREGMRFTGMFAASPTCAPSRSALYTGLYPARNGCMGNHTTCRPDITALPTYLR
;
A
#
# COMPACT_ATOMS: atom_id res chain seq x y z
N MET A 1 -32.21 23.83 -9.86
CA MET A 1 -30.74 23.79 -9.71
C MET A 1 -30.35 22.35 -9.42
N HIS A 2 -29.40 21.84 -10.21
CA HIS A 2 -29.26 20.43 -10.58
C HIS A 2 -28.87 19.48 -9.43
N SER A 3 -29.70 18.46 -9.21
CA SER A 3 -29.39 17.28 -8.39
C SER A 3 -28.35 16.42 -9.12
N GLY A 4 -27.13 16.39 -8.58
CA GLY A 4 -25.96 15.77 -9.18
C GLY A 4 -26.02 14.24 -9.19
N ILE A 5 -25.82 13.68 -10.37
CA ILE A 5 -25.50 12.25 -10.56
C ILE A 5 -24.28 11.93 -9.69
N THR A 6 -24.43 11.05 -8.71
CA THR A 6 -23.33 10.58 -7.85
C THR A 6 -22.74 9.29 -8.42
N ARG A 7 -21.46 9.01 -8.10
CA ARG A 7 -20.74 7.81 -8.57
C ARG A 7 -21.51 6.51 -8.33
N ARG A 8 -22.30 6.45 -7.24
CA ARG A 8 -23.17 5.33 -6.88
C ARG A 8 -24.35 5.15 -7.84
N SER A 9 -24.99 6.23 -8.28
CA SER A 9 -26.13 6.17 -9.22
C SER A 9 -25.71 5.80 -10.64
N LEU A 10 -24.46 6.10 -11.02
CA LEU A 10 -23.91 5.70 -12.31
C LEU A 10 -23.68 4.18 -12.38
N LEU A 11 -23.15 3.59 -11.31
CA LEU A 11 -22.88 2.15 -11.24
C LEU A 11 -24.16 1.30 -11.21
N GLN A 12 -25.22 1.78 -10.55
CA GLN A 12 -26.50 1.07 -10.50
C GLN A 12 -27.22 1.06 -11.86
N ARG A 13 -27.06 2.10 -12.68
CA ARG A 13 -27.73 2.20 -13.99
C ARG A 13 -27.03 1.39 -15.09
N ALA A 14 -25.71 1.19 -14.98
CA ALA A 14 -24.96 0.33 -15.92
C ALA A 14 -25.37 -1.15 -15.84
N ALA A 15 -25.88 -1.62 -14.70
CA ALA A 15 -26.27 -3.01 -14.48
C ALA A 15 -27.59 -3.43 -15.18
N LEU A 16 -28.42 -2.48 -15.62
CA LEU A 16 -29.76 -2.77 -16.18
C LEU A 16 -29.83 -2.67 -17.72
N GLY A 17 -28.74 -2.32 -18.41
CA GLY A 17 -28.74 -2.01 -19.84
C GLY A 17 -28.53 -3.18 -20.82
N ALA A 18 -28.38 -4.42 -20.34
CA ALA A 18 -27.96 -5.55 -21.19
C ALA A 18 -29.01 -6.67 -21.29
N ALA A 19 -30.26 -6.33 -21.65
CA ALA A 19 -31.27 -7.34 -21.96
C ALA A 19 -32.05 -7.01 -23.24
N VAL A 20 -31.97 -7.95 -24.19
CA VAL A 20 -32.84 -8.23 -25.35
C VAL A 20 -32.51 -7.54 -26.69
N VAL A 21 -31.95 -8.33 -27.62
CA VAL A 21 -32.35 -8.66 -29.03
C VAL A 21 -31.18 -9.55 -29.56
N GLY A 22 -31.31 -10.69 -30.24
CA GLY A 22 -32.38 -11.38 -30.94
C GLY A 22 -31.90 -12.79 -31.37
N TRP A 23 -32.82 -13.59 -31.89
CA TRP A 23 -32.65 -14.98 -32.33
C TRP A 23 -31.65 -15.18 -33.49
N GLY A 24 -30.95 -16.33 -33.46
CA GLY A 24 -30.58 -17.08 -34.66
C GLY A 24 -29.17 -16.88 -35.23
N LEU A 25 -28.14 -17.42 -34.56
CA LEU A 25 -26.83 -17.73 -35.16
C LEU A 25 -26.25 -19.00 -34.50
N PRO A 26 -25.46 -19.82 -35.22
CA PRO A 26 -25.04 -21.15 -34.76
C PRO A 26 -24.28 -21.05 -33.44
N HIS A 27 -24.63 -21.94 -32.50
CA HIS A 27 -24.00 -22.11 -31.20
C HIS A 27 -22.50 -22.40 -31.36
N ARG A 28 -21.67 -21.35 -31.49
CA ARG A 28 -20.26 -21.45 -31.16
C ARG A 28 -20.21 -21.68 -29.67
N ASN A 29 -19.83 -22.89 -29.27
CA ASN A 29 -19.34 -23.17 -27.92
C ASN A 29 -18.10 -22.30 -27.69
N LEU A 30 -18.32 -21.05 -27.29
CA LEU A 30 -17.37 -20.33 -26.47
C LEU A 30 -17.41 -21.07 -25.13
N SER A 31 -16.53 -22.05 -24.98
CA SER A 31 -16.07 -22.45 -23.65
C SER A 31 -15.49 -21.20 -23.01
N GLY A 32 -16.37 -20.46 -22.34
CA GLY A 32 -16.05 -19.25 -21.61
C GLY A 32 -15.14 -19.63 -20.46
N GLY A 33 -13.84 -19.66 -20.72
CA GLY A 33 -12.84 -19.54 -19.67
C GLY A 33 -13.18 -18.26 -18.94
N ALA A 34 -13.67 -18.39 -17.70
CA ALA A 34 -13.97 -17.26 -16.85
C ALA A 34 -12.72 -16.36 -16.83
N SER A 35 -12.83 -15.15 -17.39
CA SER A 35 -11.77 -14.17 -17.26
C SER A 35 -11.59 -13.94 -15.75
N PRO A 36 -10.35 -14.05 -15.22
CA PRO A 36 -10.14 -13.92 -13.80
C PRO A 36 -10.71 -12.58 -13.34
N THR A 37 -11.56 -12.64 -12.31
CA THR A 37 -12.12 -11.44 -11.69
C THR A 37 -10.98 -10.52 -11.24
N LEU A 38 -11.22 -9.20 -11.13
CA LEU A 38 -10.22 -8.28 -10.56
C LEU A 38 -9.68 -8.80 -9.23
N HIS A 39 -10.53 -9.42 -8.41
CA HIS A 39 -10.14 -10.09 -7.18
C HIS A 39 -9.18 -11.27 -7.38
N ASP A 40 -9.32 -12.07 -8.44
CA ASP A 40 -8.35 -13.12 -8.80
C ASP A 40 -7.00 -12.58 -9.25
N GLN A 41 -6.99 -11.42 -9.91
CA GLN A 41 -5.74 -10.74 -10.29
C GLN A 41 -5.04 -10.15 -9.05
N LEU A 42 -5.81 -9.58 -8.11
CA LEU A 42 -5.32 -9.06 -6.82
C LEU A 42 -4.78 -10.15 -5.88
N ARG A 43 -5.29 -11.39 -5.98
CA ARG A 43 -4.81 -12.52 -5.16
C ARG A 43 -3.38 -12.95 -5.48
N LYS A 44 -2.82 -12.59 -6.65
CA LYS A 44 -1.49 -13.05 -7.07
C LYS A 44 -0.34 -12.20 -6.54
N ARG A 45 -0.55 -10.90 -6.29
CA ARG A 45 0.47 -9.98 -5.76
C ARG A 45 -0.20 -8.91 -4.89
N PRO A 46 0.15 -8.79 -3.60
CA PRO A 46 -0.43 -7.76 -2.75
C PRO A 46 0.05 -6.36 -3.18
N HIS A 47 -0.80 -5.36 -2.98
CA HIS A 47 -0.38 -3.97 -3.01
C HIS A 47 0.28 -3.61 -1.68
N ILE A 48 1.51 -3.11 -1.74
CA ILE A 48 2.28 -2.72 -0.56
C ILE A 48 2.34 -1.19 -0.51
N VAL A 49 1.85 -0.61 0.58
CA VAL A 49 1.95 0.81 0.87
C VAL A 49 2.91 1.01 2.03
N LEU A 50 4.04 1.66 1.77
CA LEU A 50 4.98 2.08 2.81
C LEU A 50 4.64 3.50 3.26
N TYR A 51 4.00 3.63 4.42
CA TYR A 51 3.73 4.91 5.07
C TYR A 51 4.84 5.20 6.09
N LEU A 52 5.60 6.28 5.87
CA LEU A 52 6.74 6.68 6.70
C LEU A 52 6.60 8.14 7.11
N SER A 53 6.61 8.41 8.42
CA SER A 53 6.68 9.74 9.01
C SER A 53 8.11 10.04 9.49
N ASP A 54 8.64 11.22 9.16
CA ASP A 54 9.97 11.68 9.57
C ASP A 54 9.92 12.29 10.99
N ASP A 55 11.00 12.13 11.76
CA ASP A 55 11.12 12.57 13.17
C ASP A 55 9.93 12.16 14.09
N HIS A 56 9.37 10.97 13.86
CA HIS A 56 8.22 10.47 14.62
C HIS A 56 8.65 9.62 15.83
N GLY A 57 8.54 10.21 17.03
CA GLY A 57 8.77 9.51 18.29
C GLY A 57 7.61 8.59 18.67
N ILE A 58 7.87 7.62 19.57
CA ILE A 58 6.85 6.65 20.03
C ILE A 58 5.62 7.34 20.66
N ASP A 59 5.84 8.44 21.36
CA ASP A 59 4.79 9.19 22.06
C ASP A 59 3.91 10.03 21.11
N PHE A 60 4.18 10.03 19.80
CA PHE A 60 3.42 10.79 18.79
C PHE A 60 2.30 9.97 18.12
N ALA A 61 1.98 8.78 18.63
CA ALA A 61 0.78 8.05 18.26
C ALA A 61 0.03 7.53 19.50
N GLY A 62 -1.27 7.79 19.55
CA GLY A 62 -2.13 7.47 20.71
C GLY A 62 -2.13 5.98 21.06
N CYS A 63 -1.98 5.09 20.07
CA CYS A 63 -1.87 3.65 20.27
C CYS A 63 -0.63 3.19 21.06
N TYR A 64 0.31 4.08 21.37
CA TYR A 64 1.44 3.82 22.27
C TYR A 64 1.25 4.36 23.70
N GLY A 65 0.10 4.96 24.01
CA GLY A 65 -0.29 5.30 25.39
C GLY A 65 -0.31 6.80 25.71
N ASN A 66 0.00 7.68 24.76
CA ASN A 66 -0.12 9.12 24.96
C ASN A 66 -1.59 9.58 24.79
N ALA A 67 -2.25 9.96 25.87
CA ALA A 67 -3.65 10.36 25.88
C ALA A 67 -3.93 11.73 25.21
N ASP A 68 -2.92 12.60 25.11
CA ASP A 68 -3.07 13.93 24.51
C ASP A 68 -2.98 13.88 22.97
N VAL A 69 -2.39 12.80 22.43
CA VAL A 69 -2.18 12.63 20.98
C VAL A 69 -3.34 11.86 20.35
N ARG A 70 -4.09 12.55 19.50
CA ARG A 70 -5.27 12.00 18.82
C ARG A 70 -4.93 11.56 17.39
N THR A 71 -4.72 10.26 17.19
CA THR A 71 -4.34 9.68 15.88
C THR A 71 -5.29 8.56 15.42
N PRO A 72 -6.60 8.84 15.25
CA PRO A 72 -7.62 7.79 15.10
C PRO A 72 -7.37 6.82 13.94
N ASN A 73 -6.76 7.28 12.84
CA ASN A 73 -6.44 6.43 11.69
C ASN A 73 -5.23 5.52 11.93
N ILE A 74 -4.19 6.01 12.63
CA ILE A 74 -3.03 5.20 13.02
C ILE A 74 -3.46 4.19 14.09
N ASP A 75 -4.30 4.62 15.02
CA ASP A 75 -4.83 3.76 16.09
C ASP A 75 -5.72 2.65 15.53
N ALA A 76 -6.52 2.95 14.50
CA ALA A 76 -7.28 1.94 13.77
C ALA A 76 -6.36 0.93 13.06
N LEU A 77 -5.32 1.41 12.36
CA LEU A 77 -4.34 0.55 11.70
C LEU A 77 -3.63 -0.38 12.70
N ALA A 78 -3.25 0.14 13.86
CA ALA A 78 -2.62 -0.64 14.92
C ALA A 78 -3.56 -1.69 15.54
N ARG A 79 -4.86 -1.41 15.61
CA ARG A 79 -5.88 -2.34 16.13
C ARG A 79 -6.25 -3.45 15.14
N GLU A 80 -6.27 -3.12 13.85
CA GLU A 80 -6.63 -4.06 12.77
C GLU A 80 -5.43 -4.88 12.28
N GLY A 81 -4.21 -4.44 12.58
CA GLY A 81 -2.97 -5.07 12.15
C GLY A 81 -2.09 -5.55 13.31
N MET A 82 -0.78 -5.44 13.10
CA MET A 82 0.25 -5.76 14.08
C MET A 82 0.98 -4.48 14.49
N ARG A 83 1.16 -4.29 15.80
CA ARG A 83 1.92 -3.17 16.38
C ARG A 83 3.14 -3.71 17.11
N PHE A 84 4.30 -3.14 16.83
CA PHE A 84 5.56 -3.49 17.47
C PHE A 84 5.86 -2.53 18.63
N THR A 85 6.25 -3.04 19.79
CA THR A 85 6.67 -2.23 20.95
C THR A 85 8.19 -2.11 21.09
N GLY A 86 8.95 -2.84 20.28
CA GLY A 86 10.42 -2.83 20.26
C GLY A 86 10.96 -2.75 18.83
N MET A 87 10.79 -1.58 18.20
CA MET A 87 11.28 -1.29 16.85
C MET A 87 12.28 -0.14 16.91
N PHE A 88 13.50 -0.37 16.45
CA PHE A 88 14.60 0.59 16.55
C PHE A 88 15.10 0.96 15.16
N ALA A 89 15.39 2.25 14.96
CA ALA A 89 16.08 2.70 13.76
C ALA A 89 17.54 2.22 13.78
N ALA A 90 18.07 1.86 12.62
CA ALA A 90 19.47 1.47 12.48
C ALA A 90 20.47 2.62 12.71
N SER A 91 19.97 3.86 12.67
CA SER A 91 20.72 5.08 12.95
C SER A 91 19.75 6.20 13.36
N PRO A 92 20.13 7.09 14.29
CA PRO A 92 19.31 8.23 14.71
C PRO A 92 19.39 9.43 13.74
N THR A 93 19.66 9.19 12.45
CA THR A 93 19.80 10.25 11.43
C THR A 93 19.04 9.88 10.15
N CYS A 94 18.51 10.90 9.45
CA CYS A 94 17.54 10.73 8.36
C CYS A 94 18.03 9.83 7.21
N ALA A 95 19.15 10.16 6.56
CA ALA A 95 19.61 9.39 5.39
C ALA A 95 20.10 7.97 5.77
N PRO A 96 20.88 7.79 6.85
CA PRO A 96 21.27 6.45 7.30
C PRO A 96 20.09 5.58 7.76
N SER A 97 19.09 6.15 8.44
CA SER A 97 17.87 5.42 8.84
C SER A 97 17.06 4.95 7.63
N ARG A 98 16.76 5.86 6.68
CA ARG A 98 15.99 5.54 5.48
C ARG A 98 16.72 4.59 4.55
N SER A 99 18.03 4.76 4.38
CA SER A 99 18.82 3.83 3.57
C SER A 99 18.76 2.42 4.16
N ALA A 100 18.89 2.26 5.48
CA ALA A 100 18.78 0.96 6.12
C ALA A 100 17.38 0.32 5.93
N LEU A 101 16.31 1.13 6.03
CA LEU A 101 14.95 0.69 5.74
C LEU A 101 14.81 0.18 4.29
N TYR A 102 15.36 0.91 3.32
CA TYR A 102 15.21 0.55 1.91
C TYR A 102 16.15 -0.57 1.47
N THR A 103 17.31 -0.74 2.08
CA THR A 103 18.28 -1.78 1.66
C THR A 103 18.21 -3.04 2.52
N GLY A 104 17.56 -2.98 3.70
CA GLY A 104 17.60 -4.07 4.69
C GLY A 104 18.98 -4.32 5.28
N LEU A 105 19.86 -3.31 5.24
CA LEU A 105 21.27 -3.42 5.64
C LEU A 105 21.64 -2.26 6.56
N TYR A 106 22.45 -2.52 7.58
CA TYR A 106 23.00 -1.45 8.42
C TYR A 106 23.81 -0.43 7.61
N PRO A 107 23.90 0.84 8.05
CA PRO A 107 24.70 1.88 7.42
C PRO A 107 26.15 1.45 7.08
N ALA A 108 26.80 0.71 7.98
CA ALA A 108 28.15 0.19 7.77
C ALA A 108 28.27 -0.78 6.57
N ARG A 109 27.15 -1.42 6.20
CA ARG A 109 27.07 -2.37 5.09
C ARG A 109 26.58 -1.71 3.80
N ASN A 110 25.61 -0.80 3.89
CA ASN A 110 25.07 -0.12 2.72
C ASN A 110 25.90 1.10 2.28
N GLY A 111 26.75 1.66 3.16
CA GLY A 111 27.65 2.79 2.89
C GLY A 111 27.12 4.19 3.22
N CYS A 112 25.83 4.35 3.51
CA CYS A 112 25.22 5.64 3.84
C CYS A 112 25.40 5.94 5.34
N MET A 113 26.58 6.42 5.72
CA MET A 113 26.98 6.65 7.11
C MET A 113 26.57 8.02 7.67
N GLY A 114 26.26 8.98 6.81
CA GLY A 114 25.91 10.34 7.21
C GLY A 114 24.74 10.91 6.41
N ASN A 115 24.17 12.00 6.91
CA ASN A 115 23.24 12.79 6.10
C ASN A 115 23.94 13.32 4.84
N HIS A 116 23.19 13.38 3.74
CA HIS A 116 23.71 13.74 2.41
C HIS A 116 24.78 12.79 1.85
N THR A 117 24.91 11.58 2.40
CA THR A 117 25.69 10.49 1.78
C THR A 117 24.76 9.53 1.05
N THR A 118 25.32 8.75 0.12
CA THR A 118 24.58 7.77 -0.67
C THR A 118 24.99 6.35 -0.27
N CYS A 119 24.13 5.37 -0.55
CA CYS A 119 24.53 3.97 -0.52
C CYS A 119 25.63 3.72 -1.57
N ARG A 120 26.39 2.64 -1.38
CA ARG A 120 27.32 2.13 -2.38
C ARG A 120 26.55 1.75 -3.66
N PRO A 121 27.15 1.94 -4.84
CA PRO A 121 26.45 1.79 -6.12
C PRO A 121 26.00 0.36 -6.43
N ASP A 122 26.61 -0.65 -5.79
CA ASP A 122 26.29 -2.07 -5.93
C ASP A 122 25.08 -2.51 -5.06
N ILE A 123 24.60 -1.65 -4.16
CA ILE A 123 23.50 -1.98 -3.25
C ILE A 123 22.16 -1.81 -3.94
N THR A 124 21.38 -2.89 -3.95
CA THR A 124 19.99 -2.89 -4.45
C THR A 124 19.03 -2.49 -3.33
N ALA A 125 18.07 -1.63 -3.65
CA ALA A 125 17.05 -1.17 -2.71
C ALA A 125 15.68 -1.83 -2.97
N LEU A 126 14.80 -1.76 -1.97
CA LEU A 126 13.44 -2.31 -1.95
C LEU A 126 12.63 -2.04 -3.24
N PRO A 127 12.60 -0.82 -3.81
CA PRO A 127 11.82 -0.56 -5.02
C PRO A 127 12.29 -1.36 -6.25
N THR A 128 13.54 -1.82 -6.26
CA THR A 128 14.06 -2.66 -7.35
C THR A 128 13.60 -4.11 -7.20
N TYR A 129 13.50 -4.61 -5.96
CA TYR A 129 13.02 -5.97 -5.67
C TYR A 129 11.51 -6.15 -5.89
N LEU A 130 10.72 -5.08 -5.74
CA LEU A 130 9.25 -5.11 -5.83
C LEU A 130 8.70 -4.78 -7.23
N ARG A 131 9.54 -4.83 -8.28
CA ARG A 131 9.12 -4.59 -9.67
C ARG A 131 8.32 -5.76 -10.26
#